data_AF-A0A3N5PFB6-F1
#
_entry.id   AF-A0A3N5PFB6-F1
#
_cell.length_a   1.000
_cell.length_b   1.000
_cell.length_c   1.000
_cell.angle_alpha   90.00
_cell.angle_beta   90.00
_cell.angle_gamma   90.00
#
_symmetry.space_group_name_H-M   'P 1'
#
loop_
_entity.id
_entity.type
_entity.pdbx_description
1 polymer ?
#
loop_
_entity_poly.entity_id
_entity_poly.type
_entity_poly.pdbx_seq_one_letter_code
_entity_poly.pdbx_strand_id
1 'polypeptide(L)'
;MLFETHGTPKRLHWFGLGFIAIMEGMAGRWISILAIAAVLAGGALAAAYVLYGPPSYDVVLRLPGRDNAQSAASQQFNPVARKPVIFATSGEATSPAAADAAWPNFRGKELDGISRDATPLARDWPADGPKALW
;
A
#
# COMPACT_ATOMS: atom_id res chain seq x y z
N MET A 1 35.65 80.50 57.42
CA MET A 1 35.28 79.11 57.80
C MET A 1 34.42 78.55 56.68
N LEU A 2 35.06 77.75 55.81
CA LEU A 2 34.42 77.00 54.73
C LEU A 2 33.76 75.74 55.30
N PHE A 3 32.54 75.43 54.88
CA PHE A 3 31.99 74.08 55.01
C PHE A 3 31.50 73.61 53.64
N GLU A 4 32.32 72.76 53.02
CA GLU A 4 31.98 71.94 51.86
C GLU A 4 30.95 70.87 52.28
N THR A 5 29.77 70.90 51.66
CA THR A 5 28.77 69.84 51.80
C THR A 5 29.00 68.78 50.74
N HIS A 6 29.49 67.61 51.16
CA HIS A 6 29.76 66.45 50.32
C HIS A 6 28.48 65.94 49.61
N GLY A 7 28.55 65.86 48.28
CA GLY A 7 27.56 65.20 47.45
C GLY A 7 27.60 63.68 47.61
N THR A 8 26.43 63.07 47.75
CA THR A 8 26.25 61.62 47.79
C THR A 8 26.40 61.02 46.39
N PRO A 9 27.21 59.96 46.19
CA PRO A 9 27.28 59.28 44.90
C PRO A 9 26.02 58.41 44.70
N LYS A 10 25.23 58.73 43.68
CA LYS A 10 24.17 57.85 43.15
C LYS A 10 24.81 56.58 42.59
N ARG A 11 24.96 55.54 43.42
CA ARG A 11 25.45 54.22 43.02
C ARG A 11 24.42 53.53 42.11
N LEU A 12 24.59 53.73 40.82
CA LEU A 12 24.42 52.82 39.69
C LEU A 12 23.79 51.43 40.01
N HIS A 13 22.46 51.31 39.87
CA HIS A 13 21.71 50.04 39.88
C HIS A 13 21.73 49.30 38.52
N TRP A 14 22.77 49.48 37.69
CA TRP A 14 22.78 48.98 36.30
C TRP A 14 23.25 47.53 36.12
N PHE A 15 23.79 46.87 37.16
CA PHE A 15 24.34 45.52 37.02
C PHE A 15 23.32 44.38 37.12
N GLY A 16 22.09 44.63 37.60
CA GLY A 16 21.08 43.57 37.79
C GLY A 16 20.25 43.22 36.54
N LEU A 17 19.92 44.22 35.72
CA LEU A 17 18.97 44.06 34.61
C LEU A 17 19.58 43.34 33.39
N GLY A 18 20.87 43.51 33.14
CA GLY A 18 21.55 42.84 32.02
C GLY A 18 21.71 41.33 32.21
N PHE A 19 21.89 40.86 33.45
CA PHE A 19 22.08 39.44 33.75
C PHE A 19 20.78 38.63 33.60
N ILE A 20 19.64 39.21 33.98
CA ILE A 20 18.32 38.59 33.85
C ILE A 20 17.94 38.44 32.36
N ALA A 21 18.18 39.47 31.54
CA ALA A 21 17.89 39.43 30.10
C ALA A 21 18.73 38.38 29.34
N ILE A 22 19.99 38.17 29.74
CA ILE A 22 20.86 37.14 29.14
C ILE A 22 20.38 35.73 29.52
N MET A 23 19.93 35.53 30.76
CA MET A 23 19.40 34.25 31.24
C MET A 23 18.06 33.88 30.58
N GLU A 24 17.18 34.86 30.34
CA GLU A 24 15.92 34.65 29.61
C GLU A 24 16.14 34.26 28.14
N GLY A 25 17.09 34.90 27.46
CA GLY A 25 17.46 34.53 26.09
C GLY A 25 18.08 33.13 25.99
N MET A 26 18.81 32.70 27.01
CA MET A 26 19.41 31.36 27.05
C MET A 26 18.37 30.28 27.31
N ALA A 27 17.44 30.50 28.25
CA ALA A 27 16.34 29.57 28.54
C ALA A 27 15.43 29.35 27.32
N GLY A 28 15.08 30.41 26.58
CA GLY A 28 14.27 30.29 25.36
C GLY A 28 14.93 29.43 24.28
N ARG A 29 16.25 29.57 24.08
CA ARG A 29 17.00 28.76 23.11
C ARG A 29 17.03 27.28 23.48
N TRP A 30 17.18 26.96 24.77
CA TRP A 30 17.13 25.58 25.24
C TRP A 30 15.75 24.96 25.06
N ILE A 31 14.67 25.70 25.33
CA ILE A 31 13.30 25.22 25.10
C ILE A 31 13.07 24.91 23.62
N SER A 32 13.52 25.77 22.71
CA SER A 32 13.41 25.51 21.26
C SER A 32 14.22 24.29 20.81
N ILE A 33 15.45 24.13 21.32
CA ILE A 33 16.29 22.97 21.00
C ILE A 33 15.62 21.67 21.48
N LEU A 34 15.10 21.65 22.71
CA LEU A 34 14.41 20.49 23.26
C LEU A 34 13.13 20.16 22.49
N ALA A 35 12.36 21.18 22.10
CA ALA A 35 11.16 20.98 21.29
C ALA A 35 11.49 20.38 19.91
N ILE A 36 12.51 20.90 19.22
CA ILE A 36 12.94 20.35 17.92
C ILE A 36 13.45 18.91 18.09
N ALA A 37 14.28 18.66 19.11
CA ALA A 37 14.78 17.32 19.40
C ALA A 37 13.65 16.32 19.67
N ALA A 38 12.61 16.73 20.41
CA ALA A 38 11.45 15.89 20.67
C ALA A 38 10.66 15.56 19.39
N VAL A 39 10.45 16.55 18.51
CA VAL A 39 9.78 16.34 17.22
C VAL A 39 10.59 15.39 16.33
N LEU A 40 11.91 15.58 16.24
CA LEU A 40 12.78 14.72 15.46
C LEU A 40 12.82 13.29 16.01
N ALA A 41 12.91 13.13 17.33
CA ALA A 41 12.88 11.82 17.97
C ALA A 41 11.54 11.11 17.75
N GLY A 42 10.42 11.82 17.90
CA GLY A 42 9.09 11.29 17.62
C GLY A 42 8.91 10.90 16.16
N GLY A 43 9.35 11.74 15.23
CA GLY A 43 9.32 11.46 13.80
C GLY A 43 10.17 10.23 13.42
N ALA A 44 11.37 10.11 13.98
CA ALA A 44 12.23 8.95 13.75
C ALA A 44 11.61 7.65 14.29
N LEU A 45 10.98 7.70 15.48
CA LEU A 45 10.27 6.55 16.05
C LEU A 45 9.06 6.14 15.19
N ALA A 46 8.26 7.11 14.72
CA ALA A 46 7.14 6.83 13.84
C ALA A 46 7.59 6.21 12.50
N ALA A 47 8.64 6.76 11.89
CA ALA A 47 9.22 6.21 10.67
C ALA A 47 9.75 4.78 10.88
N ALA A 48 10.44 4.54 11.99
CA ALA A 48 10.92 3.19 12.33
C ALA A 48 9.77 2.20 12.52
N TYR A 49 8.67 2.63 13.16
CA TYR A 49 7.48 1.79 13.31
C TYR A 49 6.82 1.47 11.97
N VAL A 50 6.75 2.42 11.04
CA VAL A 50 6.17 2.17 9.70
C VAL A 50 7.07 1.24 8.86
N LEU A 51 8.38 1.40 8.94
CA LEU A 51 9.33 0.63 8.11
C LEU A 51 9.61 -0.77 8.65
N TYR A 52 9.61 -0.95 9.97
CA TYR A 52 10.02 -2.18 10.62
C TYR A 52 8.94 -2.79 11.53
N GLY A 53 7.79 -2.12 11.65
CA GLY A 53 6.68 -2.64 12.41
C GLY A 53 6.14 -3.94 11.82
N PRO A 54 5.59 -4.83 12.65
CA PRO A 54 4.94 -6.03 12.16
C PRO A 54 3.74 -5.65 11.28
N PRO A 55 3.45 -6.42 10.22
CA PRO A 55 2.28 -6.18 9.39
C PRO A 55 1.00 -6.26 10.24
N SER A 56 -0.02 -5.46 9.90
CA SER A 56 -1.31 -5.44 10.61
C SER A 56 -2.19 -6.67 10.33
N TYR A 57 -1.67 -7.65 9.60
CA TYR A 57 -2.35 -8.88 9.22
C TYR A 57 -1.38 -10.05 9.30
N ASP A 58 -1.92 -11.25 9.51
CA ASP A 58 -1.12 -12.47 9.52
C ASP A 58 -0.61 -12.78 8.12
N VAL A 59 0.70 -12.70 7.94
CA VAL A 59 1.36 -13.13 6.71
C VAL A 59 1.47 -14.65 6.75
N VAL A 60 0.54 -15.33 6.08
CA VAL A 60 0.55 -16.79 5.94
C VAL A 60 1.20 -17.19 4.63
N LEU A 61 2.01 -18.25 4.64
CA LEU A 61 2.61 -18.81 3.44
C LEU A 61 1.52 -19.29 2.46
N ARG A 62 1.61 -18.84 1.21
CA ARG A 62 0.73 -19.32 0.14
C ARG A 62 1.12 -20.74 -0.24
N LEU A 63 0.18 -21.67 -0.07
CA LEU A 63 0.32 -23.06 -0.51
C LEU A 63 -0.60 -23.28 -1.72
N PRO A 64 -0.18 -24.06 -2.73
CA PRO A 64 -1.04 -24.43 -3.85
C PRO A 64 -2.37 -25.01 -3.36
N GLY A 65 -3.49 -24.55 -3.92
CA GLY A 65 -4.85 -25.03 -3.59
C GLY A 65 -5.48 -24.40 -2.34
N ARG A 66 -4.82 -23.43 -1.68
CA ARG A 66 -5.35 -22.73 -0.51
C ARG A 66 -5.88 -21.32 -0.81
N ASP A 67 -5.69 -20.84 -2.03
CA ASP A 67 -6.25 -19.56 -2.48
C ASP A 67 -7.79 -19.68 -2.52
N ASN A 68 -8.49 -18.87 -1.72
CA ASN A 68 -9.95 -18.84 -1.56
C ASN A 68 -10.59 -20.00 -0.78
N ALA A 69 -9.83 -20.84 -0.07
CA ALA A 69 -10.43 -21.72 0.94
C ALA A 69 -10.90 -20.85 2.11
N GLN A 70 -12.13 -20.31 2.05
CA GLN A 70 -12.81 -19.76 3.22
C GLN A 70 -12.64 -20.78 4.34
N SER A 71 -12.05 -20.36 5.47
CA SER A 71 -11.83 -21.20 6.64
C SER A 71 -13.12 -21.97 6.92
N ALA A 72 -13.11 -23.27 6.59
CA ALA A 72 -14.27 -24.16 6.65
C ALA A 72 -14.67 -24.49 8.11
N ALA A 73 -14.42 -23.58 9.05
CA ALA A 73 -14.68 -23.77 10.47
C ALA A 73 -16.15 -23.51 10.86
N SER A 74 -17.04 -23.16 9.92
CA SER A 74 -18.47 -23.04 10.22
C SER A 74 -19.44 -23.28 9.05
N GLN A 75 -18.95 -23.70 7.89
CA GLN A 75 -19.85 -24.16 6.82
C GLN A 75 -20.18 -25.63 7.10
N GLN A 76 -21.21 -25.84 7.93
CA GLN A 76 -21.90 -27.13 8.01
C GLN A 76 -22.19 -27.57 6.58
N PHE A 77 -21.48 -28.61 6.12
CA PHE A 77 -21.68 -29.18 4.80
C PHE A 77 -23.11 -29.71 4.74
N ASN A 78 -24.02 -28.87 4.24
CA ASN A 78 -25.31 -29.33 3.78
C ASN A 78 -25.08 -29.76 2.33
N PRO A 79 -25.04 -31.07 2.02
CA PRO A 79 -25.07 -31.51 0.64
C PRO A 79 -26.46 -31.14 0.10
N VAL A 80 -26.60 -29.89 -0.32
CA VAL A 80 -27.67 -29.53 -1.25
C VAL A 80 -27.36 -30.38 -2.46
N ALA A 81 -28.16 -31.43 -2.65
CA ALA A 81 -28.18 -32.23 -3.86
C ALA A 81 -28.50 -31.28 -5.02
N ARG A 82 -27.47 -30.61 -5.53
CA ARG A 82 -27.56 -29.76 -6.71
C ARG A 82 -27.76 -30.75 -7.85
N LYS A 83 -29.02 -30.97 -8.19
CA LYS A 83 -29.36 -31.57 -9.49
C LYS A 83 -28.62 -30.75 -10.54
N PRO A 84 -27.87 -31.37 -11.46
CA PRO A 84 -27.23 -30.61 -12.53
C PRO A 84 -28.34 -29.88 -13.30
N VAL A 85 -28.33 -28.56 -13.22
CA VAL A 85 -29.20 -27.74 -14.06
C VAL A 85 -28.58 -27.79 -15.45
N ILE A 86 -29.14 -28.66 -16.30
CA ILE A 86 -28.84 -28.64 -17.72
C ILE A 86 -29.55 -27.41 -18.27
N PHE A 87 -28.79 -26.39 -18.65
CA PHE A 87 -29.33 -25.26 -19.39
C PHE A 87 -29.72 -25.75 -20.77
N ALA A 88 -31.01 -26.08 -20.95
CA ALA A 88 -31.57 -26.24 -22.29
C ALA A 88 -31.58 -24.86 -22.94
N THR A 89 -30.66 -24.63 -23.88
CA THR A 89 -30.68 -23.44 -24.72
C THR A 89 -31.99 -23.45 -25.51
N SER A 90 -32.82 -22.41 -25.37
CA SER A 90 -34.13 -22.28 -26.03
C SER A 90 -34.05 -22.00 -27.54
N GLY A 91 -32.98 -22.42 -28.19
CA GLY A 91 -32.82 -22.43 -29.64
C GLY A 91 -32.75 -23.87 -30.11
N GLU A 92 -33.32 -24.13 -31.29
CA GLU A 92 -33.17 -25.36 -32.06
C GLU A 92 -31.77 -25.93 -31.84
N ALA A 93 -31.69 -27.08 -31.18
CA ALA A 93 -30.43 -27.73 -30.81
C ALA A 93 -29.72 -28.10 -32.11
N THR A 94 -28.98 -27.16 -32.66
CA THR A 94 -27.94 -27.45 -33.63
C THR A 94 -27.00 -28.35 -32.85
N SER A 95 -26.97 -29.63 -33.22
CA SER A 95 -26.02 -30.61 -32.70
C SER A 95 -24.70 -29.89 -32.46
N PRO A 96 -24.11 -29.93 -31.25
CA PRO A 96 -22.83 -29.27 -31.02
C PRO A 96 -21.95 -29.73 -32.15
N ALA A 97 -21.57 -28.80 -33.03
CA ALA A 97 -20.86 -29.14 -34.26
C ALA A 97 -19.80 -30.13 -33.83
N ALA A 98 -19.82 -31.33 -34.43
CA ALA A 98 -18.87 -32.39 -34.16
C ALA A 98 -17.51 -31.87 -34.62
N ALA A 99 -16.97 -30.93 -33.86
CA ALA A 99 -15.65 -30.44 -33.98
C ALA A 99 -14.86 -31.56 -33.33
N ASP A 100 -14.19 -32.34 -34.14
CA ASP A 100 -13.11 -33.25 -33.75
C ASP A 100 -11.91 -32.48 -33.15
N ALA A 101 -12.17 -31.34 -32.50
CA ALA A 101 -11.22 -30.46 -31.88
C ALA A 101 -10.78 -31.07 -30.55
N ALA A 102 -9.98 -32.13 -30.66
CA ALA A 102 -9.15 -32.58 -29.57
C ALA A 102 -8.26 -31.40 -29.14
N TRP A 103 -8.35 -31.01 -27.87
CA TRP A 103 -7.47 -29.98 -27.31
C TRP A 103 -6.02 -30.45 -27.43
N PRO A 104 -5.18 -29.83 -28.26
CA PRO A 104 -3.87 -30.37 -28.59
C PRO A 104 -2.83 -30.03 -27.54
N ASN A 105 -3.24 -29.66 -26.30
CA ASN A 105 -2.44 -29.02 -25.25
C ASN A 105 -1.82 -27.66 -25.68
N PHE A 106 -1.21 -26.93 -24.74
CA PHE A 106 -0.65 -25.59 -24.99
C PHE A 106 0.48 -25.56 -26.02
N ARG A 107 1.14 -26.69 -26.26
CA ARG A 107 2.29 -26.82 -27.14
C ARG A 107 1.95 -27.48 -28.47
N GLY A 108 0.67 -27.76 -28.71
CA GLY A 108 0.23 -28.49 -29.88
C GLY A 108 0.56 -29.98 -29.83
N LYS A 109 0.11 -30.70 -30.85
CA LYS A 109 0.27 -32.17 -30.98
C LYS A 109 1.74 -32.62 -30.87
N GLU A 110 2.66 -31.83 -31.42
CA GLU A 110 4.10 -32.14 -31.46
C GLU A 110 4.87 -31.61 -30.24
N LEU A 111 4.20 -30.95 -29.29
CA LEU A 111 4.78 -30.40 -28.05
C LEU A 111 5.88 -29.34 -28.24
N ASP A 112 6.00 -28.75 -29.43
CA ASP A 112 7.03 -27.76 -29.76
C ASP A 112 6.58 -26.29 -29.61
N GLY A 113 5.26 -26.04 -29.54
CA GLY A 113 4.72 -24.69 -29.50
C GLY A 113 4.84 -23.94 -30.84
N ILE A 114 5.04 -24.65 -31.95
CA ILE A 114 5.17 -24.06 -33.29
C ILE A 114 3.87 -24.29 -34.07
N SER A 115 3.18 -23.21 -34.40
CA SER A 115 2.05 -23.26 -35.34
C SER A 115 2.56 -23.56 -36.75
N ARG A 116 2.02 -24.61 -37.36
CA ARG A 116 2.26 -25.00 -38.75
C ARG A 116 1.13 -24.55 -39.68
N ASP A 117 0.14 -23.84 -39.14
CA ASP A 117 -0.93 -23.24 -39.93
C ASP A 117 -0.32 -22.14 -40.82
N ALA A 118 -0.56 -22.23 -42.13
CA ALA A 118 -0.08 -21.25 -43.11
C ALA A 118 -0.88 -19.94 -43.08
N THR A 119 -1.99 -19.90 -42.32
CA THR A 119 -2.81 -18.70 -42.17
C THR A 119 -1.98 -17.58 -41.54
N PRO A 120 -1.78 -16.45 -42.24
CA PRO A 120 -0.97 -15.36 -41.71
C PRO A 120 -1.66 -14.69 -40.53
N LEU A 121 -0.87 -14.24 -39.55
CA LEU A 121 -1.35 -13.38 -38.48
C LEU A 121 -1.85 -12.06 -39.06
N ALA A 122 -3.09 -11.69 -38.73
CA ALA A 122 -3.61 -10.37 -39.06
C ALA A 122 -2.75 -9.30 -38.36
N ARG A 123 -2.25 -8.34 -39.14
CA ARG A 123 -1.47 -7.20 -38.62
C ARG A 123 -2.31 -5.95 -38.43
N ASP A 124 -3.46 -5.90 -39.09
CA ASP A 124 -4.39 -4.78 -39.07
C ASP A 124 -5.82 -5.31 -38.93
N TRP A 125 -6.69 -4.50 -38.32
CA TRP A 125 -8.12 -4.77 -38.28
C TRP A 125 -8.80 -4.24 -39.56
N PRO A 126 -9.93 -4.84 -39.99
CA PRO A 126 -10.80 -4.22 -40.98
C PRO A 126 -11.26 -2.82 -40.54
N ALA A 127 -11.70 -1.97 -41.48
CA ALA A 127 -12.14 -0.60 -41.18
C ALA A 127 -13.26 -0.52 -40.12
N ASP A 128 -14.13 -1.53 -40.10
CA ASP A 128 -15.23 -1.64 -39.14
C ASP A 128 -14.80 -2.16 -37.75
N GLY A 129 -13.53 -2.51 -37.58
CA GLY A 129 -12.96 -3.05 -36.36
C GLY A 129 -13.33 -4.52 -36.09
N PRO A 130 -12.81 -5.11 -35.00
CA PRO A 130 -13.22 -6.44 -34.57
C PRO A 130 -14.70 -6.44 -34.13
N LYS A 131 -15.43 -7.50 -34.47
CA LYS A 131 -16.81 -7.68 -33.99
C LYS A 131 -16.82 -7.73 -32.46
N ALA A 132 -17.72 -6.95 -31.84
CA ALA A 132 -18.03 -7.10 -30.42
C ALA A 132 -18.83 -8.41 -30.23
N LEU A 133 -18.26 -9.38 -29.53
CA LEU A 133 -18.86 -10.68 -29.24
C LEU A 133 -19.40 -10.80 -27.80
N TRP A 134 -19.64 -9.68 -27.13
CA TRP A 134 -20.06 -9.61 -25.72
C TRP A 134 -21.32 -8.77 -25.56
#